data_AF-A0A245ZNC8-F1
#
_entry.id   AF-A0A245ZNC8-F1
#
_cell.length_a   1.000
_cell.length_b   1.000
_cell.length_c   1.000
_cell.angle_alpha   90.00
_cell.angle_beta   90.00
_cell.angle_gamma   90.00
#
_symmetry.space_group_name_H-M   'P 1'
#
loop_
_entity.id
_entity.type
_entity.pdbx_description
1 polymer ?
#
loop_
_entity_poly.entity_id
_entity_poly.type
_entity_poly.pdbx_seq_one_letter_code
_entity_poly.pdbx_strand_id
1 'polypeptide(L)'
;MVDSIGQRPLDRKIGAVSRVGTLAAAKSVTKQPQAAQAPTVAAQLAAAAPVDTARVERIKQAIAKGEYPLSPTTIADTLIAARYEWMSHDQA
;
A
#
# COMPACT_ATOMS: atom_id res chain seq x y z
N MET A 1 30.88 43.38 -30.06
CA MET A 1 30.24 44.26 -29.06
C MET A 1 28.76 44.32 -29.39
N VAL A 2 27.91 44.05 -28.40
CA VAL A 2 26.46 43.89 -28.52
C VAL A 2 25.82 45.27 -28.61
N ASP A 3 24.86 45.47 -29.52
CA ASP A 3 23.97 46.63 -29.47
C ASP A 3 22.64 46.24 -28.82
N SER A 4 22.14 47.11 -27.96
CA SER A 4 21.09 46.81 -26.99
C SER A 4 19.70 46.83 -27.65
N ILE A 5 19.02 45.69 -27.65
CA ILE A 5 17.56 45.65 -27.90
C ILE A 5 16.81 46.08 -26.62
N GLY A 6 16.92 47.37 -26.31
CA GLY A 6 16.18 47.99 -25.22
C GLY A 6 14.67 47.83 -25.39
N GLN A 7 14.01 47.45 -24.29
CA GLN A 7 12.56 47.33 -24.18
C GLN A 7 11.89 48.64 -24.60
N ARG A 8 11.10 48.63 -25.67
CA ARG A 8 10.21 49.75 -26.01
C ARG A 8 8.91 49.56 -25.22
N PRO A 9 8.59 50.38 -24.20
CA PRO A 9 7.27 50.33 -23.60
C PRO A 9 6.28 50.93 -24.58
N LEU A 10 5.38 50.11 -25.11
CA LEU A 10 4.15 50.60 -25.73
C LEU A 10 3.31 51.23 -24.61
N ASP A 11 2.96 52.51 -24.76
CA ASP A 11 2.05 53.25 -23.87
C ASP A 11 0.67 52.59 -23.90
N ARG A 12 0.51 51.53 -23.10
CA ARG A 12 -0.76 50.85 -22.93
C ARG A 12 -1.49 51.54 -21.81
N LYS A 13 -2.50 52.34 -22.16
CA LYS A 13 -3.50 52.88 -21.22
C LYS A 13 -4.19 51.70 -20.51
N ILE A 14 -3.73 51.34 -19.31
CA ILE A 14 -4.37 50.34 -18.47
C ILE A 14 -5.52 51.03 -17.74
N GLY A 15 -6.76 50.76 -18.16
CA GLY A 15 -7.95 51.14 -17.39
C GLY A 15 -7.99 50.36 -16.08
N ALA A 16 -8.37 51.02 -14.98
CA ALA A 16 -8.42 50.40 -13.66
C ALA A 16 -9.36 49.19 -13.64
N VAL A 17 -8.85 48.03 -13.22
CA VAL A 17 -9.65 46.81 -13.03
C VAL A 17 -10.08 46.75 -11.57
N SER A 18 -11.39 46.69 -11.32
CA SER A 18 -11.93 46.53 -9.98
C SER A 18 -11.65 45.11 -9.45
N ARG A 19 -11.17 45.00 -8.21
CA ARG A 19 -10.90 43.69 -7.60
C ARG A 19 -12.20 42.93 -7.35
N VAL A 20 -12.27 41.71 -7.87
CA VAL A 20 -13.35 40.75 -7.58
C VAL A 20 -13.28 40.38 -6.10
N GLY A 21 -14.43 40.50 -5.41
CA GLY A 21 -14.57 40.21 -3.99
C GLY A 21 -14.29 38.74 -3.66
N THR A 22 -13.76 38.49 -2.47
CA THR A 22 -13.41 37.15 -1.97
C THR A 22 -14.63 36.23 -1.96
N LEU A 23 -14.54 35.11 -2.68
CA LEU A 23 -15.54 34.05 -2.61
C LEU A 23 -15.54 33.42 -1.22
N ALA A 24 -16.74 33.31 -0.65
CA ALA A 24 -17.00 32.76 0.67
C ALA A 24 -16.49 31.31 0.82
N ALA A 25 -16.15 30.96 2.06
CA ALA A 25 -15.53 29.71 2.49
C ALA A 25 -16.19 28.44 1.91
N ALA A 26 -15.35 27.45 1.62
CA ALA A 26 -15.72 26.16 1.06
C ALA A 26 -16.83 25.47 1.88
N LYS A 27 -17.91 25.09 1.21
CA LYS A 27 -18.93 24.20 1.77
C LYS A 27 -18.32 22.82 2.00
N SER A 28 -18.62 22.25 3.16
CA SER A 28 -18.21 20.94 3.64
C SER A 28 -18.38 19.84 2.58
N VAL A 29 -17.30 19.09 2.35
CA VAL A 29 -17.33 17.85 1.58
C VAL A 29 -18.23 16.87 2.34
N THR A 30 -19.44 16.68 1.85
CA THR A 30 -20.27 15.55 2.27
C THR A 30 -19.53 14.29 1.84
N LYS A 31 -19.12 13.48 2.82
CA LYS A 31 -18.47 12.18 2.58
C LYS A 31 -19.42 11.33 1.75
N GLN A 32 -19.14 11.21 0.46
CA GLN A 32 -19.82 10.29 -0.43
C GLN A 32 -19.66 8.88 0.18
N PRO A 33 -20.75 8.11 0.38
CA PRO A 33 -20.61 6.72 0.79
C PRO A 33 -19.81 6.00 -0.29
N GLN A 34 -18.62 5.57 0.07
CA GLN A 34 -17.79 4.71 -0.76
C GLN A 34 -18.60 3.44 -1.01
N ALA A 35 -19.08 3.27 -2.24
CA ALA A 35 -19.75 2.04 -2.64
C ALA A 35 -18.83 0.87 -2.24
N ALA A 36 -19.36 -0.05 -1.43
CA ALA A 36 -18.63 -1.24 -1.01
C ALA A 36 -18.23 -2.00 -2.28
N GLN A 37 -16.94 -1.94 -2.61
CA GLN A 37 -16.38 -2.71 -3.71
C GLN A 37 -16.58 -4.18 -3.34
N ALA A 38 -17.41 -4.89 -4.11
CA ALA A 38 -17.57 -6.33 -3.93
C ALA A 38 -16.18 -6.98 -4.00
N PRO A 39 -15.82 -7.85 -3.04
CA PRO A 39 -14.50 -8.46 -3.03
C PRO A 39 -14.31 -9.20 -4.35
N THR A 40 -13.24 -8.87 -5.07
CA THR A 40 -12.90 -9.54 -6.32
C THR A 40 -12.70 -11.04 -6.05
N VAL A 41 -12.94 -11.89 -7.04
CA VAL A 41 -12.76 -13.34 -6.91
C VAL A 41 -11.34 -13.68 -6.39
N ALA A 42 -10.33 -12.89 -6.81
CA ALA A 42 -8.97 -12.97 -6.30
C ALA A 42 -8.86 -12.64 -4.79
N ALA A 43 -9.55 -11.61 -4.30
CA ALA A 43 -9.58 -11.28 -2.87
C ALA A 43 -10.31 -12.35 -2.04
N GLN A 44 -11.34 -12.99 -2.60
CA GLN A 44 -12.04 -14.10 -1.95
C GLN A 44 -11.19 -15.37 -1.88
N LEU A 45 -10.40 -15.65 -2.92
CA LEU A 45 -9.44 -16.76 -2.95
C LEU A 45 -8.23 -16.52 -2.04
N ALA A 46 -7.79 -15.27 -1.89
CA ALA A 46 -6.70 -14.89 -0.98
C ALA A 46 -7.14 -14.82 0.50
N ALA A 47 -8.45 -14.80 0.78
CA ALA A 47 -8.99 -14.65 2.13
C ALA A 47 -8.69 -15.84 3.05
N ALA A 48 -8.40 -17.01 2.49
CA ALA A 48 -7.98 -18.19 3.25
C ALA A 48 -6.86 -18.90 2.51
N ALA A 49 -5.63 -18.75 2.99
CA ALA A 49 -4.58 -19.68 2.61
C ALA A 49 -5.08 -21.12 2.89
N PRO A 50 -4.86 -22.09 1.99
CA PRO A 50 -5.28 -23.47 2.19
C PRO A 50 -4.47 -24.10 3.34
N VAL A 51 -4.90 -23.86 4.57
CA VAL A 51 -4.30 -24.43 5.78
C VAL A 51 -4.97 -25.77 6.05
N ASP A 52 -4.16 -26.82 6.18
CA ASP A 52 -4.62 -28.14 6.61
C ASP A 52 -4.92 -28.11 8.12
N THR A 53 -6.18 -27.91 8.47
CA THR A 53 -6.67 -27.86 9.86
C THR A 53 -6.50 -29.19 10.58
N ALA A 54 -6.63 -30.32 9.88
CA ALA A 54 -6.46 -31.66 10.46
C ALA A 54 -5.00 -31.92 10.85
N ARG A 55 -4.05 -31.36 10.10
CA ARG A 55 -2.62 -31.40 10.45
C ARG A 55 -2.32 -30.49 11.64
N VAL A 56 -2.91 -29.29 11.70
CA VAL A 56 -2.74 -28.37 12.85
C VAL A 56 -3.21 -29.02 14.16
N GLU A 57 -4.38 -29.67 14.17
CA GLU A 57 -4.89 -30.34 15.36
C GLU A 57 -4.00 -31.52 15.79
N ARG A 58 -3.47 -32.31 14.85
CA ARG A 58 -2.49 -33.37 15.16
C ARG A 58 -1.22 -32.82 15.81
N ILE A 59 -0.68 -31.72 15.28
CA ILE A 59 0.50 -31.05 15.84
C ILE A 59 0.20 -30.56 17.26
N LYS A 60 -0.95 -29.89 17.47
CA LYS A 60 -1.36 -29.39 18.80
C LYS A 60 -1.48 -30.51 19.82
N GLN A 61 -2.06 -31.65 19.43
CA GLN A 61 -2.16 -32.84 20.29
C GLN A 61 -0.79 -33.42 20.63
N ALA A 62 0.12 -33.53 19.65
CA ALA A 62 1.47 -34.03 19.88
C ALA A 62 2.29 -33.12 20.82
N ILE A 63 2.12 -31.79 20.70
CA ILE A 63 2.73 -30.82 21.62
C ILE A 63 2.17 -30.98 23.03
N ALA A 64 0.84 -31.09 23.17
CA ALA A 64 0.19 -31.25 24.47
C ALA A 64 0.63 -32.54 25.20
N LYS A 65 0.90 -33.61 24.44
CA LYS A 65 1.42 -34.88 24.97
C LYS A 65 2.94 -34.87 25.23
N GLY A 66 3.66 -33.83 24.77
CA GLY A 66 5.12 -33.77 24.83
C GLY A 66 5.84 -34.71 23.85
N GLU A 67 5.11 -35.29 22.89
CA GLU A 67 5.62 -36.27 21.92
C GLU A 67 6.01 -35.62 20.58
N TYR A 68 5.92 -34.29 20.47
CA TYR A 68 6.32 -33.61 19.25
C TYR A 68 7.84 -33.76 19.03
N PRO A 69 8.27 -34.36 17.90
CA PRO A 69 9.68 -34.66 17.69
C PRO A 69 10.50 -33.38 17.50
N LEU A 70 11.44 -33.14 18.41
CA LEU A 70 12.43 -32.06 18.30
C LEU A 70 13.77 -32.65 17.87
N SER A 71 14.10 -32.52 16.60
CA SER A 71 15.40 -32.91 16.05
C SER A 71 16.20 -31.66 15.67
N PRO A 72 17.44 -31.49 16.18
CA PRO A 72 18.29 -30.34 15.81
C PRO A 72 18.48 -30.19 14.30
N THR A 73 18.60 -31.31 13.58
CA THR A 73 18.74 -31.32 12.12
C THR A 73 17.49 -30.74 11.44
N THR A 74 16.30 -31.19 11.84
CA THR A 74 15.03 -30.70 11.26
C THR A 74 14.85 -29.21 11.52
N ILE A 75 15.22 -28.74 12.72
CA ILE A 75 15.14 -27.31 13.04
C ILE A 75 16.08 -26.53 12.12
N ALA A 76 17.34 -26.95 11.98
CA ALA A 76 18.30 -26.30 11.09
C ALA A 76 17.80 -26.23 9.64
N ASP A 77 17.28 -27.35 9.12
CA ASP A 77 16.72 -27.41 7.76
C ASP A 77 15.55 -26.44 7.57
N THR A 78 14.64 -26.36 8.55
CA THR A 78 13.51 -25.43 8.48
C THR A 78 13.94 -23.96 8.52
N LEU A 79 14.96 -23.62 9.32
CA LEU A 79 15.51 -22.27 9.38
C LEU A 79 16.20 -21.88 8.07
N ILE A 80 16.96 -22.81 7.47
CA ILE A 80 17.61 -22.60 6.18
C ILE A 80 16.55 -22.40 5.08
N ALA A 81 15.53 -23.26 5.04
CA ALA A 81 14.43 -23.14 4.08
C ALA A 81 13.68 -21.79 4.23
N ALA A 82 13.37 -21.38 5.46
CA ALA A 82 12.73 -20.09 5.73
C ALA A 82 13.58 -18.90 5.25
N ARG A 83 14.91 -18.97 5.43
CA ARG A 83 15.83 -17.94 4.90
C ARG A 83 15.78 -17.85 3.37
N TYR A 84 15.82 -19.00 2.68
CA TYR A 84 15.76 -19.02 1.22
C TYR A 84 14.41 -18.54 0.68
N GLU A 85 13.32 -18.90 1.35
CA GLU A 85 11.97 -18.46 1.02
C GLU A 85 11.84 -16.94 1.13
N TRP A 86 12.32 -16.35 2.24
CA TRP A 86 12.37 -14.91 2.43
C TRP A 86 13.17 -14.22 1.32
N MET A 87 14.38 -14.70 1.03
CA MET A 87 15.24 -14.14 -0.02
C MET A 87 14.63 -14.24 -1.42
N SER A 88 13.79 -15.24 -1.67
CA SER A 88 13.14 -15.45 -2.97
C SER A 88 11.94 -14.52 -3.18
N HIS A 89 11.30 -14.07 -2.11
CA HIS A 89 10.15 -13.17 -2.15
C HIS A 89 10.51 -11.68 -1.98
N ASP A 90 11.79 -11.34 -1.77
CA ASP A 90 12.32 -9.97 -1.66
C ASP A 90 12.50 -9.28 -3.05
N GLN A 91 11.56 -9.51 -3.98
CA GLN A 91 11.55 -8.78 -5.26
C GLN A 91 10.95 -7.39 -5.05
N ALA A 92 11.79 -6.36 -5.15
CA ALA A 92 11.44 -4.94 -5.13
C ALA A 92 10.74 -4.47 -6.42
#